data_AF-A0A8D0DFF0-F1
#
_entry.id   AF-A0A8D0DFF0-F1
#
_cell.length_a   1.000
_cell.length_b   1.000
_cell.length_c   1.000
_cell.angle_alpha   90.00
_cell.angle_beta   90.00
_cell.angle_gamma   90.00
#
_symmetry.space_group_name_H-M   'P 1'
#
loop_
_entity.id
_entity.type
_entity.pdbx_description
1 polymer ?
#
loop_
_entity_poly.entity_id
_entity_poly.type
_entity_poly.pdbx_seq_one_letter_code
_entity_poly.pdbx_strand_id
1 'polypeptide(L)'
;MNIFMLCEQARSPSPEIEFDNLENFVMEPAPQGVTVKCRVTRDQRGVDKSLYPLYYLHLDNAKKTFLLAGRKRKKCATSNYLISIDATDLSRGGENFVGKLRSNLMGTKFTIFDNALNPERALPDLSNARQELAGIIYETNVLGMKGPRRMTVVIPGMDKNNERVPLRPRNDCDGLLIRHQYRKMDNLIELHNKTPVWNEETASHVLNFNGRVTQASIKNFQIVHSKDVDYIVMQFGRIADDIFTLDFKYPMCAVQAFAIALSSFDGKMACE
;
A
#
# COMPACT_ATOMS: atom_id res chain seq x y z
N MET A 1 -1.70 -16.64 13.90
CA MET A 1 -0.52 -16.18 14.68
C MET A 1 -0.74 -14.72 14.97
N ASN A 2 -1.10 -14.37 16.21
CA ASN A 2 -1.28 -12.97 16.60
C ASN A 2 0.10 -12.38 16.85
N ILE A 3 0.47 -11.35 16.07
CA ILE A 3 1.72 -10.61 16.28
C ILE A 3 1.49 -9.71 17.50
N PHE A 4 2.20 -9.98 18.58
CA PHE A 4 2.23 -9.12 19.77
C PHE A 4 3.21 -7.96 19.55
N MET A 5 3.04 -6.87 20.28
CA MET A 5 3.80 -5.64 20.07
C MET A 5 4.49 -5.22 21.37
N LEU A 6 5.70 -4.69 21.23
CA LEU A 6 6.52 -4.25 22.35
C LEU A 6 6.23 -2.77 22.71
N CYS A 7 5.98 -2.55 24.01
CA CYS A 7 6.05 -1.32 24.80
C CYS A 7 5.21 -0.08 24.36
N GLU A 8 4.55 0.56 25.34
CA GLU A 8 3.88 1.85 25.22
C GLU A 8 4.89 3.01 25.17
N GLN A 9 5.47 3.29 24.00
CA GLN A 9 6.17 4.54 23.75
C GLN A 9 5.20 5.64 23.28
N ALA A 10 5.42 6.89 23.70
CA ALA A 10 4.61 8.03 23.28
C ALA A 10 4.63 8.20 21.75
N ARG A 11 3.45 8.27 21.14
CA ARG A 11 3.30 8.38 19.67
C ARG A 11 3.86 9.70 19.17
N SER A 12 4.95 9.65 18.41
CA SER A 12 5.49 10.83 17.74
C SER A 12 4.66 11.21 16.49
N PRO A 13 4.29 12.49 16.32
CA PRO A 13 3.56 12.96 15.14
C PRO A 13 4.42 12.90 13.88
N SER A 14 3.77 13.10 12.73
CA SER A 14 4.48 13.38 11.47
C SER A 14 5.33 14.64 11.62
N PRO A 15 6.52 14.72 10.97
CA PRO A 15 7.18 16.01 10.79
C PRO A 15 6.24 17.01 10.10
N GLU A 16 6.50 18.30 10.26
CA GLU A 16 5.84 19.32 9.47
C GLU A 16 6.19 19.11 7.99
N ILE A 17 5.16 18.86 7.19
CA ILE A 17 5.25 18.62 5.76
C ILE A 17 4.34 19.64 5.11
N GLU A 18 4.94 20.52 4.32
CA GLU A 18 4.23 21.49 3.50
C GLU A 18 4.33 21.07 2.03
N PHE A 19 3.23 21.20 1.31
CA PHE A 19 3.16 20.94 -0.12
C PHE A 19 2.17 21.90 -0.75
N ASP A 20 2.52 22.45 -1.91
CA ASP A 20 1.68 23.41 -2.63
C ASP A 20 0.59 22.71 -3.45
N ASN A 21 0.91 21.51 -3.96
CA ASN A 21 0.01 20.71 -4.79
C ASN A 21 -0.14 19.29 -4.21
N LEU A 22 -1.37 18.97 -3.80
CA LEU A 22 -1.69 17.67 -3.21
C LEU A 22 -1.53 16.51 -4.21
N GLU A 23 -1.89 16.70 -5.48
CA GLU A 23 -1.78 15.68 -6.52
C GLU A 23 -0.32 15.24 -6.74
N ASN A 24 0.60 16.21 -6.79
CA ASN A 24 2.03 15.94 -6.91
C ASN A 24 2.53 15.23 -5.64
N PHE A 25 2.22 15.77 -4.46
CA PHE A 25 2.69 15.23 -3.19
C PHE A 25 2.34 13.75 -2.99
N VAL A 26 1.12 13.33 -3.37
CA VAL A 26 0.70 11.94 -3.15
C VAL A 26 1.36 10.95 -4.12
N MET A 27 1.87 11.43 -5.26
CA MET A 27 2.51 10.63 -6.30
C MET A 27 4.05 10.61 -6.18
N GLU A 28 4.63 11.65 -5.61
CA GLU A 28 6.07 11.79 -5.38
C GLU A 28 6.58 10.83 -4.29
N PRO A 29 7.77 10.21 -4.48
CA PRO A 29 8.42 9.45 -3.42
C PRO A 29 8.65 10.30 -2.19
N ALA A 30 8.53 9.72 -0.99
CA ALA A 30 8.94 10.41 0.23
C ALA A 30 10.43 10.84 0.13
N PRO A 31 10.79 12.04 0.63
CA PRO A 31 12.18 12.46 0.67
C PRO A 31 13.06 11.47 1.46
N GLN A 32 14.31 11.32 1.04
CA GLN A 32 15.26 10.46 1.77
C GLN A 32 15.47 10.97 3.19
N GLY A 33 15.57 10.04 4.14
CA GLY A 33 15.70 10.35 5.58
C GLY A 33 14.40 10.81 6.26
N VAL A 34 13.36 11.15 5.50
CA VAL A 34 12.05 11.57 6.05
C VAL A 34 11.12 10.37 6.16
N THR A 35 10.39 10.32 7.28
CA THR A 35 9.28 9.38 7.45
C THR A 35 7.97 10.14 7.43
N VAL A 36 7.17 9.92 6.40
CA VAL A 36 5.83 10.49 6.29
C VAL A 36 4.91 9.61 7.14
N LYS A 37 4.36 10.19 8.22
CA LYS A 37 3.50 9.45 9.15
C LYS A 37 2.05 9.81 8.90
N CYS A 38 1.22 8.80 8.67
CA CYS A 38 -0.17 8.97 8.33
C CYS A 38 -1.10 8.14 9.22
N ARG A 39 -2.38 8.44 9.12
CA ARG A 39 -3.48 7.72 9.75
C ARG A 39 -4.50 7.33 8.69
N VAL A 40 -4.83 6.05 8.66
CA VAL A 40 -5.92 5.51 7.86
C VAL A 40 -7.15 5.34 8.73
N THR A 41 -8.27 5.93 8.32
CA THR A 41 -9.57 5.78 8.97
C THR A 41 -10.52 5.07 8.01
N ARG A 42 -11.24 4.07 8.52
CA ARG A 42 -12.24 3.31 7.77
C ARG A 42 -13.65 3.76 8.17
N ASP A 43 -14.44 4.25 7.23
CA ASP A 43 -15.83 4.60 7.42
C ASP A 43 -16.74 3.49 6.85
N GLN A 44 -17.38 2.76 7.77
CA GLN A 44 -18.33 1.69 7.50
C GLN A 44 -19.77 2.07 7.85
N ARG A 45 -20.06 3.36 8.10
CA ARG A 45 -21.39 3.77 8.56
C ARG A 45 -22.43 3.67 7.44
N GLY A 46 -23.45 2.84 7.66
CA GLY A 46 -24.54 2.61 6.71
C GLY A 46 -24.41 1.30 5.94
N VAL A 47 -25.54 0.76 5.49
CA VAL A 47 -25.65 -0.59 4.89
C VAL A 47 -24.70 -0.77 3.70
N ASP A 48 -24.59 0.24 2.84
CA ASP A 48 -23.72 0.20 1.68
C ASP A 48 -22.22 0.30 2.01
N LYS A 49 -21.87 1.06 3.06
CA LYS A 49 -20.49 1.22 3.52
C LYS A 49 -20.02 0.05 4.37
N SER A 50 -20.92 -0.77 4.91
CA SER A 50 -20.56 -2.04 5.56
C SER A 50 -19.89 -3.01 4.57
N LEU A 51 -20.42 -3.12 3.35
CA LEU A 51 -19.88 -3.99 2.30
C LEU A 51 -18.75 -3.33 1.49
N TYR A 52 -18.83 -2.01 1.29
CA TYR A 52 -17.86 -1.24 0.51
C TYR A 52 -17.39 -0.01 1.30
N PRO A 53 -16.59 -0.24 2.37
CA PRO A 53 -16.06 0.82 3.22
C PRO A 53 -15.35 1.90 2.43
N LEU A 54 -15.46 3.11 2.94
CA LEU A 54 -14.67 4.24 2.50
C LEU A 54 -13.45 4.39 3.42
N TYR A 55 -12.26 4.51 2.84
CA TYR A 55 -11.01 4.68 3.56
C TYR A 55 -10.49 6.08 3.32
N TYR A 56 -9.95 6.71 4.36
CA TYR A 56 -9.32 8.02 4.26
C TYR A 56 -7.91 7.97 4.82
N LEU A 57 -6.97 8.57 4.11
CA LEU A 57 -5.60 8.80 4.54
C LEU A 57 -5.44 10.27 4.92
N HIS A 58 -4.92 10.50 6.12
CA HIS A 58 -4.54 11.84 6.59
C HIS A 58 -3.10 11.82 7.10
N LEU A 59 -2.38 12.92 6.97
CA LEU A 59 -1.14 13.13 7.73
C LEU A 59 -1.44 13.08 9.22
N ASP A 60 -0.53 12.48 9.97
CA ASP A 60 -0.64 12.35 11.41
C ASP A 60 -0.02 13.56 12.12
N ASN A 61 -0.57 14.73 11.82
CA ASN A 61 -0.24 16.02 12.43
C ASN A 61 -1.44 16.56 13.22
N ALA A 62 -1.28 17.69 13.92
CA ALA A 62 -2.36 18.29 14.71
C ALA A 62 -3.60 18.64 13.86
N LYS A 63 -3.39 19.06 12.61
CA LYS A 63 -4.45 19.46 11.66
C LYS A 63 -5.16 18.26 11.02
N LYS A 64 -4.59 17.06 11.09
CA LYS A 64 -5.00 15.85 10.34
C LYS A 64 -5.21 16.17 8.86
N THR A 65 -4.19 16.71 8.19
CA THR A 65 -4.28 17.11 6.77
C THR A 65 -4.73 15.93 5.90
N PHE A 66 -5.81 16.09 5.15
CA PHE A 66 -6.32 15.06 4.24
C PHE A 66 -5.36 14.84 3.06
N LEU A 67 -5.19 13.58 2.66
CA LEU A 67 -4.35 13.20 1.52
C LEU A 67 -5.12 12.43 0.44
N LEU A 68 -5.73 11.31 0.81
CA LEU A 68 -6.35 10.38 -0.14
C LEU A 68 -7.63 9.78 0.43
N ALA A 69 -8.60 9.53 -0.44
CA ALA A 69 -9.76 8.70 -0.18
C ALA A 69 -9.72 7.46 -1.08
N GLY A 70 -10.18 6.31 -0.57
CA GLY A 70 -10.15 5.04 -1.29
C GLY A 70 -11.42 4.24 -1.07
N ARG A 71 -12.02 3.71 -2.15
CA ARG A 71 -13.24 2.90 -2.04
C ARG A 71 -13.23 1.72 -3.01
N LYS A 72 -13.63 0.54 -2.51
CA LYS A 72 -13.88 -0.64 -3.34
C LYS A 72 -15.11 -0.40 -4.22
N ARG A 73 -14.98 -0.64 -5.52
CA ARG A 73 -16.07 -0.51 -6.49
C ARG A 73 -17.04 -1.67 -6.37
N LYS A 74 -18.32 -1.34 -6.54
CA LYS A 74 -19.40 -2.34 -6.67
C LYS A 74 -19.37 -2.98 -8.05
N LYS A 75 -20.02 -4.15 -8.18
CA LYS A 75 -20.27 -4.84 -9.46
C LYS A 75 -19.00 -5.10 -10.28
N CYS A 76 -17.87 -5.36 -9.62
CA CYS A 76 -16.62 -5.76 -10.27
C CYS A 76 -16.37 -7.25 -9.98
N ALA A 77 -16.01 -8.03 -11.01
CA ALA A 77 -15.69 -9.45 -10.86
C ALA A 77 -14.39 -9.70 -10.05
N THR A 78 -13.55 -8.67 -9.93
CA THR A 78 -12.32 -8.67 -9.13
C THR A 78 -12.36 -7.49 -8.19
N SER A 79 -11.55 -7.51 -7.14
CA SER A 79 -11.42 -6.35 -6.28
C SER A 79 -10.77 -5.19 -7.02
N ASN A 80 -11.45 -4.05 -6.96
CA ASN A 80 -11.06 -2.84 -7.68
C ASN A 80 -11.32 -1.63 -6.79
N TYR A 81 -10.29 -0.96 -6.33
CA TYR A 81 -10.40 0.27 -5.55
C TYR A 81 -10.05 1.46 -6.41
N LEU A 82 -10.84 2.53 -6.28
CA LEU A 82 -10.48 3.86 -6.77
C LEU A 82 -9.87 4.64 -5.61
N ILE A 83 -8.82 5.39 -5.91
CA ILE A 83 -8.10 6.26 -5.00
C ILE A 83 -8.16 7.69 -5.57
N SER A 84 -8.59 8.64 -4.76
CA SER A 84 -8.88 10.03 -5.13
C SER A 84 -8.26 11.00 -4.15
N ILE A 85 -7.87 12.19 -4.62
CA ILE A 85 -7.51 13.35 -3.77
C ILE A 85 -8.74 14.18 -3.38
N ASP A 86 -9.94 13.69 -3.69
CA ASP A 86 -11.21 14.27 -3.26
C ASP A 86 -12.03 13.20 -2.52
N ALA A 87 -12.39 13.50 -1.28
CA ALA A 87 -13.19 12.63 -0.43
C ALA A 87 -14.67 12.56 -0.88
N THR A 88 -15.14 13.56 -1.62
CA THR A 88 -16.53 13.69 -2.08
C THR A 88 -16.77 13.04 -3.44
N ASP A 89 -15.73 12.94 -4.27
CA ASP A 89 -15.77 12.29 -5.58
C ASP A 89 -14.84 11.06 -5.67
N LEU A 90 -15.46 9.88 -5.68
CA LEU A 90 -14.82 8.57 -5.86
C LEU A 90 -15.37 7.84 -7.08
N SER A 91 -15.66 8.60 -8.13
CA SER A 91 -16.12 8.08 -9.41
C SER A 91 -14.95 7.87 -10.38
N ARG A 92 -15.17 7.06 -11.43
CA ARG A 92 -14.15 6.82 -12.47
C ARG A 92 -14.01 7.98 -13.45
N GLY A 93 -15.05 8.80 -13.58
CA GLY A 93 -15.07 10.00 -14.43
C GLY A 93 -14.75 11.28 -13.66
N GLY A 94 -14.50 11.16 -12.36
CA GLY A 94 -14.07 12.27 -11.53
C GLY A 94 -12.68 12.73 -11.93
N GLU A 95 -12.49 14.05 -11.98
CA GLU A 95 -11.20 14.67 -12.33
C GLU A 95 -10.14 14.43 -11.24
N ASN A 96 -10.57 14.07 -10.02
CA ASN A 96 -9.72 13.99 -8.83
C ASN A 96 -9.20 12.57 -8.51
N PHE A 97 -9.49 11.58 -9.37
CA PHE A 97 -8.96 10.23 -9.20
C PHE A 97 -7.47 10.17 -9.62
N VAL A 98 -6.62 9.64 -8.74
CA VAL A 98 -5.15 9.61 -8.92
C VAL A 98 -4.58 8.20 -9.03
N GLY A 99 -5.31 7.16 -8.60
CA GLY A 99 -4.78 5.80 -8.66
C GLY A 99 -5.80 4.69 -8.45
N LYS A 100 -5.48 3.51 -8.97
CA LYS A 100 -6.38 2.34 -8.97
C LYS A 100 -5.66 1.09 -8.50
N LEU A 101 -6.23 0.40 -7.52
CA LEU A 101 -5.79 -0.94 -7.10
C LEU A 101 -6.68 -2.00 -7.73
N ARG A 102 -6.11 -2.98 -8.42
CA ARG A 102 -6.85 -4.09 -9.04
C ARG A 102 -6.27 -5.43 -8.59
N SER A 103 -7.12 -6.37 -8.17
CA SER A 103 -6.71 -7.73 -7.85
C SER A 103 -6.81 -8.67 -9.05
N ASN A 104 -6.13 -9.81 -8.96
CA ASN A 104 -6.50 -11.01 -9.70
C ASN A 104 -7.77 -11.65 -9.10
N LEU A 105 -8.31 -12.67 -9.79
CA LEU A 105 -9.54 -13.35 -9.38
C LEU A 105 -9.45 -13.98 -7.97
N MET A 106 -8.29 -14.49 -7.57
CA MET A 106 -8.08 -15.13 -6.27
C MET A 106 -7.85 -14.14 -5.11
N GLY A 107 -7.62 -12.85 -5.40
CA GLY A 107 -7.24 -11.86 -4.39
C GLY A 107 -5.84 -12.06 -3.80
N THR A 108 -4.96 -12.77 -4.53
CA THR A 108 -3.59 -13.09 -4.09
C THR A 108 -2.54 -12.22 -4.76
N LYS A 109 -2.88 -11.60 -5.90
CA LYS A 109 -2.01 -10.66 -6.60
C LYS A 109 -2.77 -9.36 -6.84
N PHE A 110 -2.11 -8.22 -6.66
CA PHE A 110 -2.68 -6.92 -6.93
C PHE A 110 -1.71 -6.06 -7.74
N THR A 111 -2.26 -5.20 -8.59
CA THR A 111 -1.51 -4.18 -9.34
C THR A 111 -2.10 -2.81 -9.07
N ILE A 112 -1.22 -1.84 -8.83
CA ILE A 112 -1.54 -0.45 -8.57
C ILE A 112 -1.21 0.34 -9.83
N PHE A 113 -2.17 1.11 -10.33
CA PHE A 113 -2.02 1.97 -11.52
C PHE A 113 -2.22 3.44 -11.15
N ASP A 114 -1.64 4.33 -11.95
CA ASP A 114 -1.96 5.77 -11.94
C ASP A 114 -3.34 6.04 -12.60
N ASN A 115 -3.63 7.32 -12.83
CA ASN A 115 -4.89 7.79 -13.41
C ASN A 115 -4.94 7.82 -14.95
N ALA A 116 -3.84 7.50 -15.62
CA ALA A 116 -3.77 7.51 -17.08
C ALA A 116 -4.59 6.38 -17.73
N LEU A 117 -4.64 6.36 -19.08
CA LEU A 117 -5.57 5.51 -19.82
C LEU A 117 -5.14 4.04 -19.83
N ASN A 118 -6.12 3.13 -19.89
CA ASN A 118 -5.83 1.73 -20.18
C ASN A 118 -5.17 1.63 -21.57
N PRO A 119 -4.08 0.86 -21.78
CA PRO A 119 -3.43 0.71 -23.09
C PRO A 119 -4.39 0.47 -24.26
N GLU A 120 -5.48 -0.29 -24.06
CA GLU A 120 -6.53 -0.53 -25.08
C GLU A 120 -7.27 0.75 -25.55
N ARG A 121 -7.20 1.83 -24.76
CA ARG A 121 -7.84 3.13 -25.01
C ARG A 121 -6.82 4.27 -25.13
N ALA A 122 -5.53 3.95 -25.03
CA ALA A 122 -4.45 4.93 -25.12
C ALA A 122 -4.16 5.26 -26.59
N LEU A 123 -3.33 6.28 -26.80
CA LEU A 123 -2.78 6.59 -28.12
C LEU A 123 -1.88 5.44 -28.61
N PRO A 124 -1.68 5.28 -29.94
CA PRO A 124 -0.85 4.21 -30.49
C PRO A 124 0.60 4.20 -29.99
N ASP A 125 1.13 5.37 -29.59
CA ASP A 125 2.47 5.53 -29.04
C ASP A 125 2.55 5.24 -27.52
N LEU A 126 1.41 4.97 -26.89
CA LEU A 126 1.25 4.70 -25.45
C LEU A 126 1.73 5.85 -24.55
N SER A 127 1.87 7.06 -25.09
CA SER A 127 2.35 8.25 -24.35
C SER A 127 1.45 8.61 -23.17
N ASN A 128 0.14 8.41 -23.33
CA ASN A 128 -0.88 8.63 -22.30
C ASN A 128 -1.39 7.33 -21.66
N ALA A 129 -0.67 6.22 -21.85
CA ALA A 129 -1.00 4.96 -21.21
C ALA A 129 -0.59 4.98 -19.73
N ARG A 130 -1.42 4.31 -18.92
CA ARG A 130 -1.22 4.17 -17.48
C ARG A 130 0.08 3.46 -17.14
N GLN A 131 0.64 3.87 -16.01
CA GLN A 131 1.80 3.25 -15.41
C GLN A 131 1.37 2.23 -14.36
N GLU A 132 2.25 1.26 -14.10
CA GLU A 132 2.17 0.43 -12.91
C GLU A 132 3.05 1.02 -11.80
N LEU A 133 2.42 1.40 -10.69
CA LEU A 133 3.10 2.01 -9.55
C LEU A 133 3.63 0.97 -8.56
N ALA A 134 2.96 -0.17 -8.45
CA ALA A 134 3.36 -1.27 -7.58
C ALA A 134 2.60 -2.57 -7.92
N GLY A 135 3.26 -3.70 -7.73
CA GLY A 135 2.69 -5.05 -7.74
C GLY A 135 2.77 -5.66 -6.34
N ILE A 136 1.74 -6.37 -5.92
CA ILE A 136 1.67 -7.00 -4.60
C ILE A 136 1.35 -8.48 -4.79
N ILE A 137 2.08 -9.33 -4.10
CA ILE A 137 1.91 -10.78 -4.13
C ILE A 137 1.75 -11.26 -2.68
N TYR A 138 0.62 -11.89 -2.41
CA TYR A 138 0.37 -12.65 -1.20
C TYR A 138 0.52 -14.12 -1.51
N GLU A 139 1.40 -14.78 -0.79
CA GLU A 139 1.60 -16.21 -0.96
C GLU A 139 0.50 -16.99 -0.28
N THR A 140 -0.05 -17.93 -1.04
CA THR A 140 -1.04 -18.88 -0.54
C THR A 140 -0.31 -20.07 0.07
N ASN A 141 -0.64 -20.39 1.30
CA ASN A 141 -0.15 -21.61 1.96
C ASN A 141 -0.94 -22.81 1.40
N VAL A 142 -0.49 -23.38 0.29
CA VAL A 142 -1.23 -24.45 -0.41
C VAL A 142 -1.09 -25.82 0.27
N LEU A 143 -0.23 -25.95 1.29
CA LEU A 143 0.15 -27.25 1.88
C LEU A 143 0.07 -27.32 3.42
N GLY A 144 -0.72 -26.45 4.07
CA GLY A 144 -0.91 -26.53 5.53
C GLY A 144 0.32 -26.17 6.37
N MET A 145 1.40 -25.65 5.75
CA MET A 145 2.55 -25.12 6.48
C MET A 145 2.12 -23.89 7.30
N LYS A 146 2.12 -24.04 8.62
CA LYS A 146 1.84 -22.94 9.56
C LYS A 146 3.03 -21.99 9.57
N GLY A 147 2.89 -20.85 8.88
CA GLY A 147 3.86 -19.76 8.89
C GLY A 147 3.18 -18.41 8.64
N PRO A 148 3.81 -17.29 9.06
CA PRO A 148 3.34 -15.95 8.72
C PRO A 148 3.17 -15.81 7.19
N ARG A 149 2.06 -15.21 6.74
CA ARG A 149 1.80 -15.01 5.30
C ARG A 149 2.94 -14.17 4.69
N ARG A 150 3.57 -14.68 3.63
CA ARG A 150 4.61 -13.95 2.89
C ARG A 150 3.94 -12.97 1.93
N MET A 151 4.38 -11.72 2.00
CA MET A 151 3.93 -10.62 1.17
C MET A 151 5.16 -10.03 0.46
N THR A 152 5.12 -10.04 -0.86
CA THR A 152 6.11 -9.38 -1.71
C THR A 152 5.48 -8.15 -2.35
N VAL A 153 6.20 -7.04 -2.33
CA VAL A 153 5.83 -5.79 -2.99
C VAL A 153 6.91 -5.47 -4.01
N VAL A 154 6.53 -5.30 -5.27
CA VAL A 154 7.42 -4.95 -6.36
C VAL A 154 7.08 -3.54 -6.80
N ILE A 155 8.05 -2.64 -6.82
CA ILE A 155 7.85 -1.24 -7.27
C ILE A 155 8.86 -0.92 -8.38
N PRO A 156 8.58 0.07 -9.25
CA PRO A 156 9.58 0.56 -10.19
C PRO A 156 10.82 1.08 -9.45
N GLY A 157 11.97 0.92 -10.09
CA GLY A 157 13.24 1.45 -9.62
C GLY A 157 13.30 2.97 -9.65
N MET A 158 14.36 3.49 -9.06
CA MET A 158 14.61 4.92 -8.95
C MET A 158 15.82 5.29 -9.81
N ASP A 159 15.78 6.46 -10.42
CA ASP A 159 16.90 6.98 -11.20
C ASP A 159 17.91 7.74 -10.32
N LYS A 160 18.93 8.33 -10.96
CA LYS A 160 19.98 9.12 -10.30
C LYS A 160 19.47 10.39 -9.61
N ASN A 161 18.28 10.88 -9.98
CA ASN A 161 17.65 12.06 -9.39
C ASN A 161 16.70 11.68 -8.25
N ASN A 162 16.65 10.40 -7.86
CA ASN A 162 15.70 9.84 -6.90
C ASN A 162 14.25 9.92 -7.39
N GLU A 163 14.04 9.99 -8.71
CA GLU A 163 12.72 9.93 -9.32
C GLU A 163 12.41 8.50 -9.74
N ARG A 164 11.12 8.16 -9.76
CA ARG A 164 10.67 6.84 -10.16
C ARG A 164 10.85 6.66 -11.66
N VAL A 165 11.51 5.58 -12.08
CA VAL A 165 11.57 5.19 -13.50
C VAL A 165 10.19 4.68 -13.93
N PRO A 166 9.48 5.37 -14.85
CA PRO A 166 8.13 4.97 -15.28
C PRO A 166 8.09 3.56 -15.87
N LEU A 167 7.12 2.75 -15.43
CA LEU A 167 6.84 1.45 -16.04
C LEU A 167 5.46 1.47 -16.69
N ARG A 168 5.44 1.53 -18.03
CA ARG A 168 4.22 1.45 -18.86
C ARG A 168 4.22 0.11 -19.61
N PRO A 169 3.43 -0.88 -19.18
CA PRO A 169 3.33 -2.15 -19.88
C PRO A 169 2.81 -1.94 -21.30
N ARG A 170 3.48 -2.53 -22.29
CA ARG A 170 3.07 -2.44 -23.70
C ARG A 170 2.07 -3.51 -24.12
N ASN A 171 1.99 -4.60 -23.35
CA ASN A 171 1.11 -5.75 -23.59
C ASN A 171 0.97 -6.58 -22.31
N ASP A 172 0.13 -7.60 -22.34
CA ASP A 172 -0.14 -8.49 -21.20
C ASP A 172 1.05 -9.38 -20.80
N CYS A 173 2.10 -9.45 -21.62
CA CYS A 173 3.36 -10.13 -21.32
C CYS A 173 4.40 -9.22 -20.66
N ASP A 174 4.03 -7.99 -20.33
CA ASP A 174 4.85 -7.03 -19.59
C ASP A 174 4.08 -6.49 -18.36
N GLY A 175 4.81 -5.93 -17.40
CA GLY A 175 4.27 -5.43 -16.13
C GLY A 175 5.10 -5.89 -14.93
N LEU A 176 4.91 -5.23 -13.78
CA LEU A 176 5.69 -5.46 -12.55
C LEU A 176 5.61 -6.93 -12.12
N LEU A 177 4.41 -7.49 -12.08
CA LEU A 177 4.19 -8.87 -11.63
C LEU A 177 4.74 -9.90 -12.62
N ILE A 178 4.64 -9.63 -13.93
CA ILE A 178 5.16 -10.49 -14.98
C ILE A 178 6.69 -10.48 -14.97
N ARG A 179 7.31 -9.30 -14.91
CA ARG A 179 8.77 -9.15 -14.81
C ARG A 179 9.33 -9.85 -13.58
N HIS A 180 8.70 -9.67 -12.43
CA HIS A 180 9.07 -10.39 -11.20
C HIS A 180 8.95 -11.91 -11.36
N GLN A 181 7.86 -12.40 -11.95
CA GLN A 181 7.65 -13.84 -12.19
C GLN A 181 8.77 -14.45 -13.07
N TYR A 182 9.24 -13.72 -14.08
CA TYR A 182 10.36 -14.13 -14.93
C TYR A 182 11.74 -13.69 -14.42
N ARG A 183 11.83 -13.17 -13.18
CA ARG A 183 13.07 -12.66 -12.57
C ARG A 183 13.80 -11.59 -13.38
N LYS A 184 13.07 -10.83 -14.20
CA LYS A 184 13.56 -9.63 -14.90
C LYS A 184 13.50 -8.43 -13.96
N MET A 185 14.51 -8.30 -13.10
CA MET A 185 14.53 -7.29 -12.03
C MET A 185 15.21 -5.97 -12.42
N ASP A 186 15.51 -5.78 -13.71
CA ASP A 186 16.08 -4.53 -14.21
C ASP A 186 15.15 -3.35 -13.92
N ASN A 187 15.68 -2.33 -13.24
CA ASN A 187 14.93 -1.16 -12.78
C ASN A 187 13.70 -1.50 -11.94
N LEU A 188 13.75 -2.57 -11.14
CA LEU A 188 12.70 -2.93 -10.17
C LEU A 188 13.28 -3.02 -8.75
N ILE A 189 12.46 -2.74 -7.76
CA ILE A 189 12.78 -2.92 -6.35
C ILE A 189 11.81 -3.96 -5.78
N GLU A 190 12.37 -5.05 -5.26
CA GLU A 190 11.62 -6.11 -4.57
C GLU A 190 11.71 -5.87 -3.06
N LEU A 191 10.54 -5.77 -2.43
CA LEU A 191 10.37 -5.57 -0.99
C LEU A 191 9.54 -6.71 -0.42
N HIS A 192 9.68 -6.95 0.87
CA HIS A 192 8.99 -8.05 1.55
C HIS A 192 8.49 -7.62 2.91
N ASN A 193 7.50 -8.34 3.45
CA ASN A 193 7.14 -8.15 4.84
C ASN A 193 8.28 -8.60 5.77
N LYS A 194 8.62 -7.78 6.77
CA LYS A 194 9.62 -8.12 7.79
C LYS A 194 9.14 -9.34 8.57
N THR A 195 10.02 -10.33 8.72
CA THR A 195 9.74 -11.52 9.53
C THR A 195 9.74 -11.14 11.01
N PRO A 196 8.68 -11.48 11.77
CA PRO A 196 8.63 -11.25 13.21
C PRO A 196 9.76 -11.96 13.96
N VAL A 197 10.36 -11.28 14.94
CA VAL A 197 11.43 -11.84 15.78
C VAL A 197 10.81 -12.48 17.01
N TRP A 198 11.38 -13.60 17.46
CA TRP A 198 10.97 -14.23 18.72
C TRP A 198 11.35 -13.34 19.91
N ASN A 199 10.39 -13.05 20.78
CA ASN A 199 10.63 -12.39 22.06
C ASN A 199 10.41 -13.40 23.19
N GLU A 200 11.46 -13.60 24.00
CA GLU A 200 11.45 -14.55 25.12
C GLU A 200 10.56 -14.09 26.28
N GLU A 201 10.51 -12.78 26.58
CA GLU A 201 9.70 -12.22 27.66
C GLU A 201 8.20 -12.42 27.41
N THR A 202 7.75 -12.24 26.17
CA THR A 202 6.34 -12.42 25.77
C THR A 202 6.05 -13.80 25.18
N ALA A 203 7.05 -14.69 25.14
CA ALA A 203 7.00 -16.03 24.52
C ALA A 203 6.26 -16.04 23.16
N SER A 204 6.53 -15.04 22.31
CA SER A 204 5.80 -14.82 21.07
C SER A 204 6.62 -14.10 20.01
N HIS A 205 6.20 -14.26 18.75
CA HIS A 205 6.77 -13.52 17.64
C HIS A 205 6.22 -12.09 17.58
N VAL A 206 7.11 -11.11 17.63
CA VAL A 206 6.77 -9.69 17.71
C VAL A 206 7.44 -8.89 16.61
N LEU A 207 6.82 -7.76 16.28
CA LEU A 207 7.43 -6.69 15.50
C LEU A 207 7.42 -5.42 16.36
N ASN A 208 8.52 -4.66 16.32
CA ASN A 208 8.60 -3.41 17.02
C ASN A 208 8.06 -2.27 16.15
N PHE A 209 6.90 -1.72 16.52
CA PHE A 209 6.25 -0.61 15.83
C PHE A 209 6.56 0.76 16.45
N ASN A 210 7.48 0.85 17.43
CA ASN A 210 7.86 2.07 18.14
C ASN A 210 6.64 2.86 18.67
N GLY A 211 5.69 2.17 19.31
CA GLY A 211 4.45 2.76 19.83
C GLY A 211 3.43 3.23 18.79
N ARG A 212 3.68 3.07 17.47
CA ARG A 212 2.76 3.50 16.40
C ARG A 212 1.55 2.58 16.24
N VAL A 213 1.65 1.34 16.70
CA VAL A 213 0.61 0.32 16.59
C VAL A 213 0.35 -0.22 17.98
N THR A 214 -0.92 -0.28 18.38
CA THR A 214 -1.32 -0.58 19.78
C THR A 214 -2.29 -1.75 19.90
N GLN A 215 -2.90 -2.21 18.80
CA GLN A 215 -3.73 -3.42 18.80
C GLN A 215 -3.13 -4.55 17.96
N ALA A 216 -3.16 -5.77 18.47
CA ALA A 216 -2.80 -6.97 17.71
C ALA A 216 -3.74 -7.18 16.52
N SER A 217 -3.18 -7.44 15.34
CA SER A 217 -3.93 -7.72 14.12
C SER A 217 -3.08 -8.48 13.11
N ILE A 218 -3.70 -9.38 12.33
CA ILE A 218 -3.06 -9.98 11.14
C ILE A 218 -2.74 -8.95 10.05
N LYS A 219 -3.25 -7.73 10.18
CA LYS A 219 -2.98 -6.59 9.29
C LYS A 219 -1.76 -5.77 9.73
N ASN A 220 -1.14 -6.08 10.85
CA ASN A 220 0.07 -5.39 11.30
C ASN A 220 1.27 -5.95 10.53
N PHE A 221 1.95 -5.11 9.76
CA PHE A 221 3.15 -5.50 9.02
C PHE A 221 4.10 -4.33 8.80
N GLN A 222 5.35 -4.67 8.56
CA GLN A 222 6.40 -3.76 8.09
C GLN A 222 6.91 -4.28 6.76
N ILE A 223 7.21 -3.40 5.81
CA ILE A 223 7.80 -3.73 4.51
C ILE A 223 9.24 -3.23 4.49
N VAL A 224 10.15 -4.11 4.07
CA VAL A 224 11.60 -3.88 4.08
C VAL A 224 12.23 -4.38 2.79
N HIS A 225 13.43 -3.90 2.50
CA HIS A 225 14.27 -4.45 1.45
C HIS A 225 15.13 -5.58 2.02
N SER A 226 15.38 -6.65 1.25
CA SER A 226 16.14 -7.82 1.73
C SER A 226 17.58 -7.52 2.14
N LYS A 227 18.20 -6.50 1.52
CA LYS A 227 19.56 -6.04 1.84
C LYS A 227 19.64 -5.14 3.09
N ASP A 228 18.53 -4.57 3.53
CA ASP A 228 18.47 -3.68 4.70
C ASP A 228 17.11 -3.85 5.39
N VAL A 229 17.08 -4.77 6.35
CA VAL A 229 15.87 -5.16 7.08
C VAL A 229 15.50 -4.17 8.20
N ASP A 230 16.41 -3.26 8.55
CA ASP A 230 16.18 -2.26 9.60
C ASP A 230 15.66 -0.95 9.01
N TYR A 231 15.91 -0.70 7.72
CA TYR A 231 15.21 0.30 6.96
C TYR A 231 13.75 -0.09 6.66
N ILE A 232 12.85 0.32 7.55
CA ILE A 232 11.40 0.13 7.38
C ILE A 232 10.87 1.10 6.31
N VAL A 233 10.66 0.59 5.09
CA VAL A 233 10.13 1.35 3.94
C VAL A 233 8.68 1.76 4.18
N MET A 234 7.88 0.85 4.74
CA MET A 234 6.48 1.09 5.08
C MET A 234 6.11 0.33 6.33
N GLN A 235 5.32 0.94 7.20
CA GLN A 235 4.76 0.32 8.40
C GLN A 235 3.27 0.56 8.44
N PHE A 236 2.50 -0.50 8.68
CA PHE A 236 1.04 -0.42 8.78
C PHE A 236 0.55 -1.23 9.97
N GLY A 237 -0.41 -0.70 10.73
CA GLY A 237 -1.03 -1.46 11.79
C GLY A 237 -2.21 -0.79 12.48
N ARG A 238 -2.96 -1.60 13.24
CA ARG A 238 -4.20 -1.20 13.90
C ARG A 238 -3.96 -0.50 15.24
N ILE A 239 -4.69 0.58 15.48
CA ILE A 239 -4.72 1.28 16.77
C ILE A 239 -6.12 1.36 17.39
N ALA A 240 -7.17 1.26 16.58
CA ALA A 240 -8.56 1.11 17.01
C ALA A 240 -9.37 0.35 15.96
N ASP A 241 -10.67 0.14 16.17
CA ASP A 241 -11.44 -0.78 15.34
C ASP A 241 -11.41 -0.44 13.85
N ASP A 242 -11.51 0.85 13.55
CA ASP A 242 -11.53 1.43 12.22
C ASP A 242 -10.39 2.43 11.98
N ILE A 243 -9.32 2.32 12.77
CA ILE A 243 -8.24 3.28 12.77
C ILE A 243 -6.90 2.56 12.75
N PHE A 244 -6.06 2.95 11.80
CA PHE A 244 -4.76 2.37 11.54
C PHE A 244 -3.72 3.47 11.38
N THR A 245 -2.47 3.18 11.71
CA THR A 245 -1.32 3.99 11.33
C THR A 245 -0.74 3.48 10.03
N LEU A 246 -0.26 4.40 9.20
CA LEU A 246 0.42 4.09 7.95
C LEU A 246 1.59 5.05 7.82
N ASP A 247 2.80 4.54 7.96
CA ASP A 247 4.03 5.34 7.84
C ASP A 247 4.83 4.84 6.65
N PHE A 248 5.42 5.73 5.86
CA PHE A 248 6.23 5.34 4.70
C PHE A 248 7.45 6.24 4.53
N LYS A 249 8.47 5.70 3.86
CA LYS A 249 9.73 6.36 3.54
C LYS A 249 10.08 6.15 2.07
N TYR A 250 11.11 6.86 1.60
CA TYR A 250 11.73 6.60 0.29
C TYR A 250 11.98 5.09 0.11
N PRO A 251 11.73 4.49 -1.07
CA PRO A 251 11.30 5.11 -2.33
C PRO A 251 9.77 5.16 -2.54
N MET A 252 8.98 4.97 -1.48
CA MET A 252 7.52 4.85 -1.60
C MET A 252 6.82 6.22 -1.59
N CYS A 253 5.73 6.35 -2.37
CA CYS A 253 4.83 7.51 -2.33
C CYS A 253 3.52 7.19 -1.58
N ALA A 254 2.71 8.22 -1.30
CA ALA A 254 1.47 8.06 -0.54
C ALA A 254 0.46 7.15 -1.27
N VAL A 255 0.30 7.28 -2.59
CA VAL A 255 -0.60 6.42 -3.38
C VAL A 255 -0.20 4.95 -3.31
N GLN A 256 1.10 4.65 -3.43
CA GLN A 256 1.59 3.28 -3.27
C GLN A 256 1.32 2.75 -1.86
N ALA A 257 1.74 3.49 -0.82
CA ALA A 257 1.58 3.07 0.56
C ALA A 257 0.10 2.83 0.90
N PHE A 258 -0.78 3.74 0.50
CA PHE A 258 -2.20 3.62 0.73
C PHE A 258 -2.82 2.43 0.00
N ALA A 259 -2.47 2.23 -1.27
CA ALA A 259 -2.97 1.10 -2.05
C ALA A 259 -2.47 -0.25 -1.52
N ILE A 260 -1.23 -0.32 -1.02
CA ILE A 260 -0.69 -1.50 -0.34
C ILE A 260 -1.52 -1.79 0.94
N ALA A 261 -1.81 -0.77 1.74
CA ALA A 261 -2.68 -0.91 2.91
C ALA A 261 -4.10 -1.38 2.53
N LEU A 262 -4.70 -0.81 1.47
CA LEU A 262 -6.02 -1.22 0.95
C LEU A 262 -6.06 -2.71 0.58
N SER A 263 -5.01 -3.23 -0.06
CA SER A 263 -4.93 -4.67 -0.42
C SER A 263 -4.93 -5.62 0.79
N SER A 264 -4.54 -5.12 1.97
CA SER A 264 -4.56 -5.90 3.22
C SER A 264 -5.98 -6.05 3.81
N PHE A 265 -6.90 -5.16 3.44
CA PHE A 265 -8.30 -5.23 3.88
C PHE A 265 -9.13 -6.22 3.06
N ASP A 266 -8.66 -6.61 1.88
CA ASP A 266 -9.39 -7.56 1.06
C ASP A 266 -9.33 -8.98 1.63
N GLY A 267 -10.49 -9.62 1.68
CA GLY A 267 -10.61 -11.05 1.97
C GLY A 267 -9.95 -11.86 0.86
N LYS A 268 -9.09 -12.81 1.24
CA LYS A 268 -8.36 -13.65 0.29
C LYS A 268 -8.98 -15.04 0.38
N MET A 269 -9.69 -15.46 -0.68
CA MET A 269 -10.41 -16.74 -0.70
C MET A 269 -9.50 -17.96 -0.50
N ALA A 270 -8.18 -17.81 -0.70
CA ALA A 270 -7.18 -18.88 -0.59
C ALA A 270 -6.20 -18.69 0.60
N CYS A 271 -6.55 -17.86 1.59
CA CYS A 271 -5.68 -17.61 2.74
C CYS A 271 -6.35 -17.85 4.10
N GLU A 272 -7.58 -18.36 4.17
CA GLU A 272 -8.19 -18.77 5.44
C GLU A 272 -7.47 -19.96 6.08
#